data_AF-A0AAD6NC67-F1
#
_entry.id   AF-A0AAD6NC67-F1
#
_cell.length_a   1.000
_cell.length_b   1.000
_cell.length_c   1.000
_cell.angle_alpha   90.00
_cell.angle_beta   90.00
_cell.angle_gamma   90.00
#
_symmetry.space_group_name_H-M   'P 1'
#
loop_
_entity.id
_entity.type
_entity.pdbx_description
1 polymer ?
#
loop_
_entity_poly.entity_id
_entity_poly.type
_entity_poly.pdbx_seq_one_letter_code
_entity_poly.pdbx_strand_id
1 'polypeptide(L)'
;MPASLIFTAFGQVMQSFASVSADYDKIMGFFDFTHRFFDRLSMIENKTPQQAPFQRCVARVFSGMLTICSVAQEYAEKKRFKKWFSSLIDGSDGALSGAIQEMEEAVNELTQAVGLATLRTVEILDDIVQSMNGNVEFLVAQVTVIDGQMEAIKSDTGTIIEQTQALELKQDAMLKMLDEQSRLFNDAVQSFEYIQMGSNFGQSFQTSLLKLDVVRLRLTRWGQSVGLANVDDGDVKQLQMTNLAPEDQEQVQDFLAQILELFAEAEAASKRLRRRNPTLKVLDPAEELDGVSASLHQKMEYLAKKRQGKSELEQDQVTILYEEKNFARLIEDISELVDGLVDLFPGIQEEQRKLCEEEVSGLNANEGALSLLKEVAAGQDKLLSDTVVKVIQSTTTYTNSVVFSGPNSGFQIGNNSGKISGVRFGGS
;
A
#
# COMPACT_ATOMS: atom_id res chain seq x y z
N MET A 1 55.31 -42.41 16.85
CA MET A 1 56.23 -43.03 17.84
C MET A 1 56.80 -41.90 18.67
N PRO A 2 56.65 -41.91 20.01
CA PRO A 2 57.16 -40.82 20.83
C PRO A 2 58.69 -40.83 20.76
N ALA A 3 59.29 -39.74 20.30
CA ALA A 3 60.74 -39.59 20.25
C ALA A 3 61.33 -39.75 21.67
N SER A 4 60.54 -39.37 22.69
CA SER A 4 60.84 -39.53 24.11
C SER A 4 61.03 -40.98 24.57
N LEU A 5 60.24 -41.95 24.07
CA LEU A 5 60.40 -43.37 24.43
C LEU A 5 61.68 -43.93 23.83
N ILE A 6 61.96 -43.56 22.59
CA ILE A 6 63.17 -43.97 21.89
C ILE A 6 64.42 -43.36 22.57
N PHE A 7 64.35 -42.07 22.92
CA PHE A 7 65.40 -41.36 23.63
C PHE A 7 65.71 -41.99 24.99
N THR A 8 64.67 -42.43 25.71
CA THR A 8 64.81 -43.11 27.00
C THR A 8 65.50 -44.46 26.84
N ALA A 9 65.11 -45.26 25.85
CA ALA A 9 65.75 -46.54 25.57
C ALA A 9 67.22 -46.37 25.17
N PHE A 10 67.51 -45.35 24.34
CA PHE A 10 68.87 -45.07 23.89
C PHE A 10 69.77 -44.52 25.01
N GLY A 11 69.20 -43.71 25.91
CA GLY A 11 69.90 -43.22 27.10
C GLY A 11 70.34 -44.35 28.04
N GLN A 12 69.51 -45.39 28.21
CA GLN A 12 69.89 -46.59 28.98
C GLN A 12 71.06 -47.35 28.34
N VAL A 13 71.05 -47.48 27.01
CA VAL A 13 72.14 -48.09 26.26
C VAL A 13 73.43 -47.27 26.42
N MET A 14 73.37 -45.94 26.30
CA MET A 14 74.53 -45.05 26.53
C MET A 14 75.11 -45.22 27.94
N GLN A 15 74.25 -45.28 28.96
CA GLN A 15 74.66 -45.45 30.36
C GLN A 15 75.46 -46.75 30.59
N SER A 16 75.12 -47.81 29.85
CA SER A 16 75.83 -49.10 29.94
C SER A 16 77.29 -49.03 29.45
N PHE A 17 77.61 -48.07 28.56
CA PHE A 17 78.96 -47.85 28.04
C PHE A 17 79.82 -46.89 28.88
N ALA A 18 79.22 -46.16 29.83
CA ALA A 18 79.93 -45.19 30.67
C ALA A 18 81.03 -45.79 31.57
N SER A 19 81.07 -47.12 31.72
CA SER A 19 82.02 -47.84 32.58
C SER A 19 83.31 -48.30 31.88
N VAL A 20 83.49 -48.01 30.58
CA VAL A 20 84.56 -48.60 29.74
C VAL A 20 85.41 -47.54 29.02
N SER A 21 86.70 -47.42 29.40
CA SER A 21 87.81 -46.72 28.71
C SER A 21 87.90 -45.19 28.77
N ALA A 22 89.15 -44.67 28.70
CA ALA A 22 89.52 -43.26 28.71
C ALA A 22 89.39 -42.54 27.35
N ASP A 23 89.14 -43.28 26.26
CA ASP A 23 88.95 -42.75 24.90
C ASP A 23 87.45 -42.52 24.58
N TYR A 24 86.78 -41.80 25.47
CA TYR A 24 85.32 -41.56 25.49
C TYR A 24 84.83 -40.70 24.30
N ASP A 25 85.68 -39.86 23.72
CA ASP A 25 85.31 -38.79 22.79
C ASP A 25 84.68 -39.22 21.45
N LYS A 26 84.99 -40.42 20.93
CA LYS A 26 84.44 -40.87 19.63
C LYS A 26 83.16 -41.70 19.76
N ILE A 27 83.00 -42.41 20.87
CA ILE A 27 81.72 -43.03 21.25
C ILE A 27 80.69 -41.92 21.48
N MET A 28 81.12 -40.84 22.15
CA MET A 28 80.35 -39.61 22.22
C MET A 28 79.96 -39.08 20.84
N GLY A 29 80.79 -39.20 19.79
CA GLY A 29 80.42 -38.82 18.43
C GLY A 29 79.21 -39.56 17.82
N PHE A 30 79.11 -40.88 17.97
CA PHE A 30 77.95 -41.66 17.51
C PHE A 30 76.68 -41.35 18.34
N PHE A 31 76.86 -41.21 19.65
CA PHE A 31 75.77 -40.86 20.55
C PHE A 31 75.28 -39.41 20.34
N ASP A 32 76.18 -38.47 20.06
CA ASP A 32 75.86 -37.09 19.68
C ASP A 32 75.11 -37.03 18.35
N PHE A 33 75.53 -37.85 17.36
CA PHE A 33 74.80 -37.98 16.10
C PHE A 33 73.37 -38.48 16.34
N THR A 34 73.22 -39.53 17.14
CA THR A 34 71.91 -40.10 17.45
C THR A 34 71.03 -39.12 18.23
N HIS A 35 71.61 -38.38 19.18
CA HIS A 35 70.94 -37.31 19.90
C HIS A 35 70.45 -36.22 18.95
N ARG A 36 71.32 -35.72 18.06
CA ARG A 36 70.95 -34.69 17.05
C ARG A 36 69.86 -35.18 16.11
N PHE A 37 69.86 -36.47 15.75
CA PHE A 37 68.81 -37.05 14.91
C PHE A 37 67.45 -37.02 15.62
N PHE A 38 67.38 -37.50 16.87
CA PHE A 38 66.14 -37.49 17.63
C PHE A 38 65.66 -36.09 18.00
N ASP A 39 66.59 -35.17 18.28
CA ASP A 39 66.26 -33.77 18.52
C ASP A 39 65.59 -33.13 17.28
N ARG A 40 66.15 -33.35 16.08
CA ARG A 40 65.51 -32.92 14.82
C ARG A 40 64.16 -33.59 14.56
N LEU A 41 64.03 -34.87 14.90
CA LEU A 41 62.76 -35.60 14.77
C LEU A 41 61.70 -35.07 15.77
N SER A 42 62.13 -34.63 16.95
CA SER A 42 61.25 -34.05 17.98
C SER A 42 60.60 -32.73 17.51
N MET A 43 61.29 -31.96 16.67
CA MET A 43 60.74 -30.71 16.10
C MET A 43 59.44 -30.94 15.30
N ILE A 44 59.22 -32.17 14.82
CA ILE A 44 58.03 -32.56 14.05
C ILE A 44 57.13 -33.56 14.80
N GLU A 45 57.35 -33.80 16.10
CA GLU A 45 56.62 -34.83 16.86
C GLU A 45 55.09 -34.64 16.80
N ASN A 46 54.60 -33.39 16.86
CA ASN A 46 53.17 -33.05 16.76
C ASN A 46 52.66 -32.81 15.33
N LYS A 47 53.55 -32.85 14.33
CA LYS A 47 53.25 -32.61 12.91
C LYS A 47 53.80 -33.73 12.02
N THR A 48 54.00 -34.91 12.60
CA THR A 48 54.62 -36.02 11.87
C THR A 48 53.69 -36.48 10.75
N PRO A 49 54.19 -36.66 9.52
CA PRO A 49 53.36 -37.20 8.44
C PRO A 49 52.77 -38.55 8.86
N GLN A 50 51.44 -38.67 8.88
CA GLN A 50 50.74 -39.92 9.17
C GLN A 50 50.79 -40.90 7.98
N GLN A 51 51.93 -40.97 7.31
CA GLN A 51 52.14 -41.83 6.16
C GLN A 51 52.96 -43.04 6.60
N ALA A 52 52.47 -44.25 6.31
CA ALA A 52 53.16 -45.49 6.64
C ALA A 52 54.63 -45.56 6.12
N PRO A 53 54.98 -45.01 4.94
CA PRO A 53 56.37 -44.95 4.48
C PRO A 53 57.30 -44.14 5.39
N PHE A 54 56.83 -42.98 5.90
CA PHE A 54 57.60 -42.14 6.80
C PHE A 54 57.89 -42.87 8.12
N GLN A 55 56.88 -43.52 8.70
CA GLN A 55 57.03 -44.33 9.92
C GLN A 55 58.00 -45.50 9.72
N ARG A 56 57.98 -46.16 8.55
CA ARG A 56 58.94 -47.22 8.21
C ARG A 56 60.37 -46.69 8.10
N CYS A 57 60.58 -45.52 7.49
CA CYS A 57 61.91 -44.91 7.39
C CYS A 57 62.47 -44.57 8.78
N VAL A 58 61.66 -43.96 9.65
CA VAL A 58 62.04 -43.69 11.05
C VAL A 58 62.37 -44.99 11.79
N ALA A 59 61.55 -46.04 11.63
CA ALA A 59 61.79 -47.33 12.26
C ALA A 59 63.06 -48.03 11.74
N ARG A 60 63.39 -47.88 10.45
CA ARG A 60 64.65 -48.40 9.86
C ARG A 60 65.88 -47.70 10.43
N VAL A 61 65.86 -46.37 10.53
CA VAL A 61 66.96 -45.61 11.16
C VAL A 61 67.15 -46.06 12.60
N PHE A 62 66.06 -46.20 13.36
CA PHE A 62 66.12 -46.68 14.74
C PHE A 62 66.64 -48.12 14.84
N SER A 63 66.21 -49.00 13.94
CA SER A 63 66.72 -50.38 13.87
C SER A 63 68.21 -50.42 13.59
N GLY A 64 68.71 -49.60 12.67
CA GLY A 64 70.16 -49.49 12.38
C GLY A 64 70.96 -49.04 13.60
N MET A 65 70.45 -48.04 14.34
CA MET A 65 71.05 -47.60 15.60
C MET A 65 71.11 -48.72 16.65
N LEU A 66 70.03 -49.50 16.82
CA LEU A 66 70.00 -50.64 17.75
C LEU A 66 70.95 -51.77 17.33
N THR A 67 71.08 -52.04 16.03
CA THR A 67 72.04 -53.02 15.50
C THR A 67 73.48 -52.62 15.84
N ILE A 68 73.85 -51.35 15.65
CA ILE A 68 75.17 -50.82 16.03
C ILE A 68 75.41 -51.00 17.54
N CYS A 69 74.42 -50.69 18.38
CA CYS A 69 74.50 -50.90 19.82
C CYS A 69 74.62 -52.38 20.21
N SER A 70 73.92 -53.29 19.54
CA SER A 70 74.01 -54.73 19.76
C SER A 70 75.41 -55.26 19.44
N VAL A 71 75.99 -54.83 18.31
CA VAL A 71 77.38 -55.16 17.96
C VAL A 71 78.34 -54.61 19.03
N ALA A 72 78.13 -53.38 19.51
CA ALA A 72 78.94 -52.80 20.58
C ALA A 72 78.86 -53.60 21.89
N GLN A 73 77.68 -54.09 22.27
CA GLN A 73 77.47 -54.90 23.48
C GLN A 73 78.22 -56.24 23.41
N GLU A 74 78.14 -56.97 22.29
CA GLU A 74 78.86 -58.24 22.13
C GLU A 74 80.38 -58.10 22.28
N TYR A 75 80.92 -56.99 21.80
CA TYR A 75 82.34 -56.67 21.91
C TYR A 75 82.76 -56.27 23.33
N ALA A 76 81.84 -55.65 24.09
CA ALA A 76 82.03 -55.34 25.51
C ALA A 76 82.07 -56.61 26.38
N GLU A 77 81.14 -57.56 26.17
CA GLU A 77 81.09 -58.84 26.88
C GLU A 77 82.36 -59.68 26.65
N LYS A 78 82.93 -59.62 25.45
CA LYS A 78 84.18 -60.32 25.08
C LYS A 78 85.45 -59.60 25.57
N LYS A 79 85.35 -58.52 26.35
CA LYS A 79 86.46 -57.63 26.78
C LYS A 79 87.32 -57.10 25.61
N ARG A 80 86.76 -57.03 24.40
CA ARG A 80 87.44 -56.64 23.15
C ARG A 80 86.99 -55.27 22.66
N PHE A 81 86.62 -54.40 23.58
CA PHE A 81 86.07 -53.08 23.27
C PHE A 81 87.02 -52.19 22.45
N LYS A 82 88.33 -52.27 22.71
CA LYS A 82 89.36 -51.58 21.90
C LYS A 82 89.34 -52.04 20.43
N LYS A 83 89.02 -53.30 20.16
CA LYS A 83 88.93 -53.85 18.79
C LYS A 83 87.67 -53.34 18.08
N TRP A 84 86.52 -53.34 18.76
CA TRP A 84 85.30 -52.71 18.24
C TRP A 84 85.53 -51.26 17.87
N PHE A 85 86.23 -50.52 18.74
CA PHE A 85 86.58 -49.12 18.51
C PHE A 85 87.49 -48.92 17.29
N SER A 86 88.56 -49.71 17.16
CA SER A 86 89.41 -49.67 15.96
C SER A 86 88.55 -49.94 14.73
N SER A 87 87.73 -51.00 14.75
CA SER A 87 86.83 -51.39 13.68
C SER A 87 85.71 -50.40 13.34
N LEU A 88 85.28 -49.57 14.28
CA LEU A 88 84.34 -48.46 14.06
C LEU A 88 84.97 -47.34 13.23
N ILE A 89 86.28 -47.12 13.41
CA ILE A 89 87.01 -45.99 12.82
C ILE A 89 87.67 -46.38 11.50
N ASP A 90 88.23 -47.59 11.42
CA ASP A 90 88.95 -48.08 10.25
C ASP A 90 88.09 -48.96 9.32
N GLY A 91 86.83 -49.24 9.70
CA GLY A 91 85.91 -50.06 8.93
C GLY A 91 86.33 -51.53 8.79
N SER A 92 87.28 -52.00 9.60
CA SER A 92 87.88 -53.34 9.48
C SER A 92 86.95 -54.49 9.87
N ASP A 93 85.83 -54.22 10.55
CA ASP A 93 84.79 -55.20 10.86
C ASP A 93 83.61 -55.07 9.89
N GLY A 94 83.43 -56.09 9.06
CA GLY A 94 82.38 -56.10 8.04
C GLY A 94 80.95 -56.04 8.59
N ALA A 95 80.71 -56.50 9.82
CA ALA A 95 79.38 -56.43 10.42
C ALA A 95 79.08 -55.01 10.94
N LEU A 96 80.06 -54.36 11.56
CA LEU A 96 79.92 -52.98 12.04
C LEU A 96 79.86 -51.97 10.88
N SER A 97 80.71 -52.13 9.87
CA SER A 97 80.68 -51.28 8.67
C SER A 97 79.37 -51.44 7.90
N GLY A 98 78.83 -52.66 7.81
CA GLY A 98 77.52 -52.90 7.20
C GLY A 98 76.38 -52.21 7.95
N ALA A 99 76.37 -52.31 9.29
CA ALA A 99 75.34 -51.66 10.11
C ALA A 99 75.38 -50.12 10.03
N ILE A 100 76.57 -49.51 9.91
CA ILE A 100 76.73 -48.07 9.70
C ILE A 100 76.20 -47.65 8.33
N GLN A 101 76.54 -48.39 7.28
CA GLN A 101 76.07 -48.11 5.92
C GLN A 101 74.53 -48.23 5.83
N GLU A 102 73.95 -49.29 6.40
CA GLU A 102 72.49 -49.46 6.44
C GLU A 102 71.79 -48.31 7.17
N MET A 103 72.38 -47.79 8.26
CA MET A 103 71.85 -46.65 8.99
C MET A 103 71.93 -45.36 8.15
N GLU A 104 73.05 -45.10 7.47
CA GLU A 104 73.21 -43.94 6.58
C GLU A 104 72.22 -43.97 5.41
N GLU A 105 72.03 -45.13 4.78
CA GLU A 105 71.03 -45.35 3.74
C GLU A 105 69.62 -45.08 4.27
N ALA A 106 69.28 -45.58 5.47
CA ALA A 106 67.98 -45.32 6.09
C ALA A 106 67.76 -43.82 6.42
N VAL A 107 68.79 -43.09 6.82
CA VAL A 107 68.72 -41.63 7.06
C VAL A 107 68.50 -40.86 5.74
N ASN A 108 69.13 -41.29 4.65
CA ASN A 108 68.93 -40.71 3.32
C ASN A 108 67.51 -40.99 2.80
N GLU A 109 67.01 -42.22 2.94
CA GLU A 109 65.62 -42.59 2.61
C GLU A 109 64.63 -41.72 3.40
N LEU A 110 64.86 -41.53 4.70
CA LEU A 110 64.01 -40.66 5.52
C LEU A 110 64.02 -39.21 5.02
N THR A 111 65.19 -38.68 4.67
CA THR A 111 65.33 -37.32 4.14
C THR A 111 64.56 -37.14 2.83
N GLN A 112 64.63 -38.12 1.92
CA GLN A 112 63.86 -38.11 0.67
C GLN A 112 62.35 -38.24 0.94
N ALA A 113 61.95 -39.10 1.87
CA ALA A 113 60.54 -39.27 2.25
C ALA A 113 59.95 -37.97 2.82
N VAL A 114 60.70 -37.22 3.63
CA VAL A 114 60.29 -35.90 4.12
C VAL A 114 60.15 -34.89 2.98
N GLY A 115 61.11 -34.87 2.05
CA GLY A 115 61.06 -33.99 0.88
C GLY A 115 59.80 -34.24 0.02
N LEU A 116 59.50 -35.51 -0.27
CA LEU A 116 58.32 -35.90 -1.03
C LEU A 116 57.01 -35.63 -0.28
N ALA A 117 56.96 -35.88 1.04
CA ALA A 117 55.77 -35.57 1.85
C ALA A 117 55.51 -34.06 1.93
N THR A 118 56.57 -33.25 1.95
CA THR A 118 56.49 -31.79 1.91
C THR A 118 55.92 -31.33 0.56
N LEU A 119 56.44 -31.85 -0.55
CA LEU A 119 55.94 -31.54 -1.90
C LEU A 119 54.44 -31.85 -2.03
N ARG A 120 54.00 -33.04 -1.61
CA ARG A 120 52.59 -33.42 -1.61
C ARG A 120 51.71 -32.48 -0.77
N THR A 121 52.23 -32.02 0.37
CA THR A 121 51.49 -31.09 1.23
C THR A 121 51.35 -29.72 0.56
N VAL A 122 52.39 -29.26 -0.13
CA VAL A 122 52.37 -28.03 -0.92
C VAL A 122 51.37 -28.13 -2.07
N GLU A 123 51.33 -29.26 -2.79
CA GLU A 123 50.33 -29.50 -3.85
C GLU A 123 48.89 -29.44 -3.32
N ILE A 124 48.60 -30.09 -2.19
CA ILE A 124 47.28 -30.04 -1.55
C ILE A 124 46.93 -28.60 -1.13
N LEU A 125 47.90 -27.85 -0.60
CA LEU A 125 47.70 -26.45 -0.23
C LEU A 125 47.42 -25.59 -1.46
N ASP A 126 48.12 -25.81 -2.57
CA ASP A 126 47.87 -25.11 -3.83
C ASP A 126 46.45 -25.38 -4.34
N ASP A 127 46.01 -26.64 -4.38
CA ASP A 127 44.64 -27.01 -4.77
C ASP A 127 43.58 -26.30 -3.90
N ILE A 128 43.80 -26.26 -2.58
CA ILE A 128 42.91 -25.57 -1.64
C ILE A 128 42.89 -24.07 -1.91
N VAL A 129 44.06 -23.46 -2.12
CA VAL A 129 44.20 -22.02 -2.39
C VAL A 129 43.52 -21.64 -3.70
N GLN A 130 43.68 -22.44 -4.76
CA GLN A 130 43.00 -22.23 -6.04
C GLN A 130 41.48 -22.32 -5.91
N SER A 131 40.98 -23.32 -5.17
CA SER A 131 39.56 -23.46 -4.86
C SER A 131 39.02 -22.27 -4.06
N MET A 132 39.78 -21.81 -3.06
CA MET A 132 39.44 -20.61 -2.30
C MET A 132 39.41 -19.37 -3.18
N ASN A 133 40.35 -19.20 -4.11
CA ASN A 133 40.37 -18.07 -5.03
C ASN A 133 39.10 -18.03 -5.90
N GLY A 134 38.70 -19.17 -6.48
CA GLY A 134 37.47 -19.25 -7.26
C GLY A 134 36.21 -18.92 -6.46
N ASN A 135 36.13 -19.39 -5.21
CA ASN A 135 35.00 -19.05 -4.32
C ASN A 135 34.97 -17.56 -3.96
N VAL A 136 36.13 -16.93 -3.74
CA VAL A 136 36.23 -15.49 -3.46
C VAL A 136 35.81 -14.67 -4.68
N GLU A 137 36.25 -15.03 -5.89
CA GLU A 137 35.82 -14.37 -7.13
C GLU A 137 34.30 -14.46 -7.34
N PHE A 138 33.70 -15.62 -7.06
CA PHE A 138 32.25 -15.79 -7.12
C PHE A 138 31.52 -14.91 -6.09
N LEU A 139 32.02 -14.84 -4.85
CA LEU A 139 31.45 -13.97 -3.81
C LEU A 139 31.56 -12.49 -4.20
N VAL A 140 32.69 -12.06 -4.74
CA VAL A 140 32.88 -10.69 -5.23
C VAL A 140 31.87 -10.37 -6.34
N ALA A 141 31.69 -11.28 -7.30
CA ALA A 141 30.71 -11.10 -8.37
C ALA A 141 29.27 -10.97 -7.82
N GLN A 142 28.88 -11.79 -6.84
CA GLN A 142 27.57 -11.64 -6.19
C GLN A 142 27.41 -10.30 -5.47
N VAL A 143 28.44 -9.84 -4.75
CA VAL A 143 28.41 -8.55 -4.05
C VAL A 143 28.22 -7.40 -5.03
N THR A 144 28.90 -7.42 -6.19
CA THR A 144 28.70 -6.40 -7.24
C THR A 144 27.27 -6.40 -7.79
N VAL A 145 26.65 -7.58 -7.96
CA VAL A 145 25.24 -7.67 -8.38
C VAL A 145 24.32 -7.08 -7.31
N ILE A 146 24.54 -7.40 -6.03
CA ILE A 146 23.75 -6.88 -4.91
C ILE A 146 23.87 -5.35 -4.82
N ASP A 147 25.06 -4.80 -5.01
CA ASP A 147 25.30 -3.35 -5.00
C ASP A 147 24.53 -2.65 -6.15
N GLY A 148 24.58 -3.24 -7.35
CA GLY A 148 23.78 -2.76 -8.48
C GLY A 148 22.27 -2.82 -8.21
N GLN A 149 21.77 -3.88 -7.56
CA GLN A 149 20.37 -3.97 -7.14
C GLN A 149 20.01 -2.94 -6.08
N MET A 150 20.90 -2.66 -5.13
CA MET A 150 20.68 -1.68 -4.07
C MET A 150 20.54 -0.26 -4.64
N GLU A 151 21.38 0.11 -5.61
CA GLU A 151 21.26 1.41 -6.27
C GLU A 151 19.97 1.53 -7.10
N ALA A 152 19.54 0.46 -7.78
CA ALA A 152 18.25 0.42 -8.46
C ALA A 152 17.08 0.60 -7.48
N ILE A 153 17.07 -0.14 -6.36
CA ILE A 153 16.05 -0.03 -5.30
C ILE A 153 16.02 1.40 -4.74
N LYS A 154 17.18 2.00 -4.50
CA LYS A 154 17.26 3.38 -3.99
C LYS A 154 16.69 4.39 -4.98
N SER A 155 17.01 4.23 -6.26
CA SER A 155 16.43 5.04 -7.34
C SER A 155 14.90 4.89 -7.39
N ASP A 156 14.41 3.66 -7.45
CA ASP A 156 12.96 3.36 -7.49
C ASP A 156 12.25 3.92 -6.26
N THR A 157 12.84 3.76 -5.07
CA THR A 157 12.30 4.33 -3.82
C THR A 157 12.20 5.85 -3.90
N GLY A 158 13.20 6.53 -4.47
CA GLY A 158 13.14 7.97 -4.73
C GLY A 158 11.95 8.35 -5.62
N THR A 159 11.76 7.63 -6.73
CA THR A 159 10.62 7.89 -7.64
C THR A 159 9.26 7.65 -6.97
N ILE A 160 9.15 6.63 -6.11
CA ILE A 160 7.93 6.35 -5.36
C ILE A 160 7.63 7.47 -4.36
N ILE A 161 8.64 7.99 -3.66
CA ILE A 161 8.47 9.11 -2.73
C ILE A 161 7.97 10.36 -3.47
N GLU A 162 8.56 10.70 -4.61
CA GLU A 162 8.14 11.85 -5.43
C GLU A 162 6.70 11.68 -5.93
N GLN A 163 6.33 10.49 -6.41
CA GLN A 163 4.96 10.19 -6.83
C GLN A 163 3.96 10.26 -5.67
N THR A 164 4.34 9.77 -4.49
CA THR A 164 3.48 9.80 -3.29
C THR A 164 3.22 11.24 -2.86
N GLN A 165 4.25 12.08 -2.81
CA GLN A 165 4.08 13.51 -2.50
C GLN A 165 3.20 14.24 -3.53
N ALA A 166 3.37 13.92 -4.82
CA ALA A 166 2.53 14.49 -5.88
C ALA A 166 1.05 14.06 -5.76
N LEU A 167 0.79 12.83 -5.33
CA LEU A 167 -0.57 12.33 -5.07
C LEU A 167 -1.21 13.03 -3.87
N GLU A 168 -0.47 13.21 -2.77
CA GLU A 168 -0.94 13.93 -1.60
C GLU A 168 -1.34 15.38 -1.93
N LEU A 169 -0.50 16.10 -2.70
CA LEU A 169 -0.80 17.45 -3.14
C LEU A 169 -2.05 17.51 -4.03
N LYS A 170 -2.23 16.55 -4.94
CA LYS A 170 -3.44 16.46 -5.77
C LYS A 170 -4.69 16.18 -4.93
N GLN A 171 -4.57 15.33 -3.92
CA GLN A 171 -5.69 15.01 -3.03
C GLN A 171 -6.09 16.22 -2.17
N ASP A 172 -5.13 16.98 -1.64
CA ASP A 172 -5.40 18.22 -0.90
C ASP A 172 -6.06 19.30 -1.78
N ALA A 173 -5.58 19.46 -3.02
CA ALA A 173 -6.20 20.38 -3.99
C ALA A 173 -7.65 19.97 -4.32
N MET A 174 -7.89 18.67 -4.54
CA MET A 174 -9.22 18.15 -4.83
C MET A 174 -10.19 18.34 -3.66
N LEU A 175 -9.74 18.11 -2.41
CA LEU A 175 -10.55 18.34 -1.21
C LEU A 175 -10.92 19.82 -1.05
N LYS A 176 -9.96 20.73 -1.22
CA LYS A 176 -10.22 22.19 -1.13
C LYS A 176 -11.23 22.65 -2.16
N MET A 177 -11.14 22.15 -3.40
CA MET A 177 -12.08 22.48 -4.46
C MET A 177 -13.48 21.92 -4.15
N LEU A 178 -13.57 20.71 -3.59
CA LEU A 178 -14.84 20.14 -3.15
C LEU A 178 -15.50 20.96 -2.04
N ASP A 179 -14.73 21.39 -1.04
CA ASP A 179 -15.21 22.24 0.04
C ASP A 179 -15.73 23.59 -0.49
N GLU A 180 -15.02 24.17 -1.46
CA GLU A 180 -15.43 25.42 -2.11
C GLU A 180 -16.75 25.25 -2.87
N GLN A 181 -16.91 24.19 -3.66
CA GLN A 181 -18.16 23.93 -4.40
C GLN A 181 -19.33 23.63 -3.47
N SER A 182 -19.09 22.90 -2.38
CA SER A 182 -20.08 22.66 -1.33
C SER A 182 -20.53 23.98 -0.69
N ARG A 183 -19.59 24.88 -0.37
CA ARG A 183 -19.91 26.20 0.15
C ARG A 183 -20.75 27.01 -0.83
N LEU A 184 -20.30 27.16 -2.08
CA LEU A 184 -21.01 27.92 -3.10
C LEU A 184 -22.43 27.37 -3.35
N PHE A 185 -22.59 26.05 -3.38
CA PHE A 185 -23.88 25.40 -3.48
C PHE A 185 -24.79 25.77 -2.29
N ASN A 186 -24.28 25.67 -1.06
CA ASN A 186 -25.06 25.98 0.13
C ASN A 186 -25.47 27.46 0.17
N ASP A 187 -24.57 28.37 -0.20
CA ASP A 187 -24.84 29.81 -0.29
C ASP A 187 -25.91 30.10 -1.37
N ALA A 188 -25.83 29.42 -2.53
CA ALA A 188 -26.79 29.57 -3.61
C ALA A 188 -28.19 29.10 -3.19
N VAL A 189 -28.29 27.96 -2.51
CA VAL A 189 -29.56 27.46 -1.97
C VAL A 189 -30.10 28.38 -0.87
N GLN A 190 -29.24 28.91 -0.01
CA GLN A 190 -29.62 29.84 1.06
C GLN A 190 -30.13 31.19 0.51
N SER A 191 -29.62 31.63 -0.63
CA SER A 191 -30.05 32.88 -1.29
C SER A 191 -31.55 32.90 -1.63
N PHE A 192 -32.17 31.73 -1.85
CA PHE A 192 -33.62 31.63 -2.05
C PHE A 192 -34.42 32.01 -0.80
N GLU A 193 -33.90 31.75 0.41
CA GLU A 193 -34.60 32.05 1.68
C GLU A 193 -34.70 33.56 1.94
N TYR A 194 -33.83 34.32 1.31
CA TYR A 194 -33.74 35.77 1.43
C TYR A 194 -34.68 36.51 0.48
N ILE A 195 -35.26 35.84 -0.50
CA ILE A 195 -36.18 36.47 -1.45
C ILE A 195 -37.55 36.66 -0.82
N GLN A 196 -38.00 37.90 -0.83
CA GLN A 196 -39.38 38.31 -0.56
C GLN A 196 -39.97 38.99 -1.80
N MET A 197 -41.28 38.98 -1.96
CA MET A 197 -41.94 39.63 -3.09
C MET A 197 -42.74 40.85 -2.65
N GLY A 198 -42.68 41.91 -3.46
CA GLY A 198 -43.41 43.14 -3.23
C GLY A 198 -44.86 43.07 -3.71
N SER A 199 -45.69 43.95 -3.15
CA SER A 199 -47.12 44.10 -3.47
C SER A 199 -47.47 44.24 -4.97
N ASN A 200 -46.51 44.67 -5.80
CA ASN A 200 -46.67 44.74 -7.25
C ASN A 200 -46.94 43.40 -7.94
N PHE A 201 -46.63 42.27 -7.29
CA PHE A 201 -46.91 40.94 -7.84
C PHE A 201 -48.42 40.62 -7.90
N GLY A 202 -49.22 41.22 -7.00
CA GLY A 202 -50.68 41.07 -7.00
C GLY A 202 -51.13 39.62 -7.20
N GLN A 203 -51.89 39.38 -8.28
CA GLN A 203 -52.44 38.05 -8.61
C GLN A 203 -51.38 37.01 -9.02
N SER A 204 -50.21 37.45 -9.50
CA SER A 204 -49.11 36.55 -9.88
C SER A 204 -48.27 36.10 -8.68
N PHE A 205 -48.47 36.65 -7.48
CA PHE A 205 -47.65 36.36 -6.29
C PHE A 205 -47.56 34.86 -6.00
N GLN A 206 -48.70 34.18 -5.92
CA GLN A 206 -48.78 32.75 -5.63
C GLN A 206 -47.99 31.92 -6.65
N THR A 207 -48.21 32.15 -7.94
CA THR A 207 -47.55 31.41 -9.02
C THR A 207 -46.05 31.68 -9.03
N SER A 208 -45.64 32.93 -8.81
CA SER A 208 -44.23 33.33 -8.76
C SER A 208 -43.53 32.70 -7.56
N LEU A 209 -44.12 32.75 -6.36
CA LEU A 209 -43.53 32.14 -5.17
C LEU A 209 -43.32 30.63 -5.34
N LEU A 210 -44.34 29.93 -5.85
CA LEU A 210 -44.23 28.49 -6.09
C LEU A 210 -43.21 28.14 -7.18
N LYS A 211 -43.02 28.99 -8.20
CA LYS A 211 -41.94 28.83 -9.18
C LYS A 211 -40.56 28.96 -8.54
N LEU A 212 -40.39 29.92 -7.63
CA LEU A 212 -39.16 30.07 -6.85
C LEU A 212 -38.86 28.80 -6.04
N ASP A 213 -39.88 28.24 -5.38
CA ASP A 213 -39.75 26.99 -4.63
C ASP A 213 -39.39 25.80 -5.51
N VAL A 214 -39.96 25.71 -6.71
CA VAL A 214 -39.62 24.65 -7.68
C VAL A 214 -38.15 24.72 -8.09
N VAL A 215 -37.66 25.90 -8.45
CA VAL A 215 -36.24 26.06 -8.83
C VAL A 215 -35.32 25.72 -7.65
N ARG A 216 -35.68 26.14 -6.43
CA ARG A 216 -34.94 25.76 -5.21
C ARG A 216 -34.93 24.24 -5.00
N LEU A 217 -36.08 23.57 -5.17
CA LEU A 217 -36.17 22.12 -5.08
C LEU A 217 -35.29 21.43 -6.12
N ARG A 218 -35.30 21.94 -7.35
CA ARG A 218 -34.48 21.43 -8.45
C ARG A 218 -32.99 21.54 -8.13
N LEU A 219 -32.52 22.70 -7.66
CA LEU A 219 -31.12 22.90 -7.26
C LEU A 219 -30.72 21.98 -6.09
N THR A 220 -31.56 21.87 -5.05
CA THR A 220 -31.28 20.97 -3.92
C THR A 220 -31.31 19.49 -4.31
N ARG A 221 -32.16 19.09 -5.27
CA ARG A 221 -32.17 17.74 -5.84
C ARG A 221 -30.86 17.44 -6.56
N TRP A 222 -30.34 18.39 -7.33
CA TRP A 222 -29.02 18.29 -7.95
C TRP A 222 -27.91 18.14 -6.91
N GLY A 223 -27.82 19.02 -5.93
CA GLY A 223 -26.78 18.95 -4.88
C GLY A 223 -26.80 17.61 -4.12
N GLN A 224 -27.99 17.08 -3.83
CA GLN A 224 -28.16 15.76 -3.21
C GLN A 224 -27.71 14.61 -4.12
N SER A 225 -27.92 14.73 -5.42
CA SER A 225 -27.55 13.71 -6.41
C SER A 225 -26.04 13.64 -6.64
N VAL A 226 -25.34 14.78 -6.55
CA VAL A 226 -23.88 14.84 -6.73
C VAL A 226 -23.09 14.66 -5.43
N GLY A 227 -23.78 14.68 -4.28
CA GLY A 227 -23.20 14.51 -2.95
C GLY A 227 -22.67 15.79 -2.29
N LEU A 228 -23.09 16.96 -2.79
CA LEU A 228 -22.79 18.25 -2.15
C LEU A 228 -23.71 18.57 -0.97
N ALA A 229 -24.88 17.93 -0.91
CA ALA A 229 -25.83 18.11 0.17
C ALA A 229 -25.51 17.17 1.36
N ASN A 230 -25.51 17.70 2.59
CA ASN A 230 -25.24 16.97 3.84
C ASN A 230 -23.86 16.26 3.90
N VAL A 231 -22.77 16.98 3.64
CA VAL A 231 -21.38 16.45 3.76
C VAL A 231 -21.00 16.06 5.21
N ASP A 232 -21.75 16.52 6.20
CA ASP A 232 -21.49 16.32 7.65
C ASP A 232 -21.86 14.92 8.19
N ASP A 233 -22.72 14.16 7.51
CA ASP A 233 -22.98 12.77 7.86
C ASP A 233 -21.92 11.93 7.15
N GLY A 234 -21.00 11.32 7.90
CA GLY A 234 -19.84 10.54 7.41
C GLY A 234 -20.15 9.35 6.47
N ASP A 235 -21.36 9.27 5.95
CA ASP A 235 -21.73 8.59 4.73
C ASP A 235 -21.10 9.34 3.55
N VAL A 236 -19.86 8.97 3.23
CA VAL A 236 -19.26 9.23 1.92
C VAL A 236 -20.07 8.43 0.87
N LYS A 237 -21.31 8.85 0.58
CA LYS A 237 -21.94 8.54 -0.69
C LYS A 237 -20.90 8.92 -1.72
N GLN A 238 -20.54 7.97 -2.60
CA GLN A 238 -19.57 8.19 -3.67
C GLN A 238 -19.87 9.53 -4.33
N LEU A 239 -19.04 10.53 -4.04
CA LEU A 239 -19.25 11.88 -4.52
C LEU A 239 -19.11 11.82 -6.04
N GLN A 240 -20.22 11.95 -6.77
CA GLN A 240 -20.16 11.93 -8.23
C GLN A 240 -19.26 13.06 -8.75
N MET A 241 -19.10 14.11 -7.95
CA MET A 241 -18.19 15.22 -8.16
C MET A 241 -16.71 14.81 -8.30
N THR A 242 -16.24 13.77 -7.60
CA THR A 242 -14.84 13.32 -7.71
C THR A 242 -14.57 12.50 -8.98
N ASN A 243 -15.62 12.08 -9.68
CA ASN A 243 -15.51 11.34 -10.94
C ASN A 243 -15.48 12.24 -12.18
N LEU A 244 -15.67 13.56 -12.01
CA LEU A 244 -15.63 14.52 -13.10
C LEU A 244 -14.21 14.80 -13.58
N ALA A 245 -14.08 15.19 -14.84
CA ALA A 245 -12.86 15.77 -15.36
C ALA A 245 -12.60 17.14 -14.69
N PRO A 246 -11.33 17.57 -14.52
CA PRO A 246 -11.00 18.86 -13.90
C PRO A 246 -11.70 20.05 -14.56
N GLU A 247 -11.88 20.02 -15.88
CA GLU A 247 -12.54 21.08 -16.65
C GLU A 247 -14.04 21.18 -16.33
N ASP A 248 -14.69 20.04 -16.11
CA ASP A 248 -16.11 20.00 -15.73
C ASP A 248 -16.30 20.41 -14.27
N GLN A 249 -15.30 20.13 -13.40
CA GLN A 249 -15.31 20.61 -12.02
C GLN A 249 -15.22 22.13 -11.95
N GLU A 250 -14.38 22.77 -12.78
CA GLU A 250 -14.31 24.22 -12.88
C GLU A 250 -15.64 24.81 -13.37
N GLN A 251 -16.29 24.17 -14.36
CA GLN A 251 -17.62 24.61 -14.84
C GLN A 251 -18.71 24.53 -13.77
N VAL A 252 -18.69 23.51 -12.89
CA VAL A 252 -19.61 23.46 -11.74
C VAL A 252 -19.45 24.70 -10.86
N GLN A 253 -18.20 25.06 -10.55
CA GLN A 253 -17.90 26.25 -9.75
C GLN A 253 -18.39 27.52 -10.45
N ASP A 254 -18.16 27.65 -11.75
CA ASP A 254 -18.59 28.80 -12.55
C ASP A 254 -20.11 28.94 -12.59
N PHE A 255 -20.85 27.84 -12.77
CA PHE A 255 -22.32 27.89 -12.75
C PHE A 255 -22.86 28.28 -11.37
N LEU A 256 -22.31 27.72 -10.28
CA LEU A 256 -22.71 28.10 -8.92
C LEU A 256 -22.39 29.58 -8.62
N ALA A 257 -21.22 30.06 -9.03
CA ALA A 257 -20.83 31.45 -8.89
C ALA A 257 -21.77 32.39 -9.68
N GLN A 258 -22.13 32.02 -10.91
CA GLN A 258 -23.10 32.78 -11.72
C GLN A 258 -24.49 32.83 -11.07
N ILE A 259 -24.95 31.73 -10.45
CA ILE A 259 -26.22 31.74 -9.69
C ILE A 259 -26.15 32.78 -8.56
N LEU A 260 -25.06 32.79 -7.78
CA LEU A 260 -24.86 33.78 -6.72
C LEU A 260 -24.79 35.22 -7.25
N GLU A 261 -24.15 35.43 -8.39
CA GLU A 261 -24.09 36.74 -9.05
C GLU A 261 -25.50 37.22 -9.45
N LEU A 262 -26.34 36.36 -10.01
CA LEU A 262 -27.73 36.70 -10.33
C LEU A 262 -28.52 37.14 -9.09
N PHE A 263 -28.34 36.47 -7.95
CA PHE A 263 -28.93 36.90 -6.67
C PHE A 263 -28.39 38.26 -6.20
N ALA A 264 -27.08 38.47 -6.29
CA ALA A 264 -26.44 39.74 -5.91
C ALA A 264 -26.91 40.91 -6.78
N GLU A 265 -27.06 40.69 -8.09
CA GLU A 265 -27.63 41.67 -9.01
C GLU A 265 -29.08 42.01 -8.65
N ALA A 266 -29.89 41.00 -8.34
CA ALA A 266 -31.27 41.16 -7.92
C ALA A 266 -31.38 41.94 -6.59
N GLU A 267 -30.49 41.67 -5.62
CA GLU A 267 -30.40 42.42 -4.37
C GLU A 267 -30.00 43.88 -4.61
N ALA A 268 -28.98 44.12 -5.44
CA ALA A 268 -28.54 45.47 -5.78
C ALA A 268 -29.66 46.28 -6.47
N ALA A 269 -30.41 45.64 -7.38
CA ALA A 269 -31.59 46.23 -8.02
C ALA A 269 -32.70 46.54 -6.99
N SER A 270 -32.98 45.61 -6.07
CA SER A 270 -33.93 45.77 -4.97
C SER A 270 -33.57 46.97 -4.09
N LYS A 271 -32.33 47.06 -3.61
CA LYS A 271 -31.83 48.16 -2.76
C LYS A 271 -31.98 49.52 -3.46
N ARG A 272 -31.69 49.60 -4.77
CA ARG A 272 -31.89 50.82 -5.57
C ARG A 272 -33.35 51.23 -5.67
N LEU A 273 -34.26 50.27 -5.86
CA LEU A 273 -35.68 50.54 -5.97
C LEU A 273 -36.31 50.93 -4.63
N ARG A 274 -35.94 50.24 -3.54
CA ARG A 274 -36.39 50.55 -2.17
C ARG A 274 -35.98 51.96 -1.73
N ARG A 275 -34.79 52.42 -2.11
CA ARG A 275 -34.35 53.81 -1.89
C ARG A 275 -35.22 54.84 -2.63
N ARG A 276 -35.72 54.49 -3.82
CA ARG A 276 -36.59 55.35 -4.62
C ARG A 276 -38.04 55.33 -4.12
N ASN A 277 -38.50 54.20 -3.59
CA ASN A 277 -39.88 53.99 -3.15
C ASN A 277 -39.93 53.30 -1.78
N PRO A 278 -39.72 54.04 -0.68
CA PRO A 278 -39.61 53.46 0.67
C PRO A 278 -40.94 52.93 1.24
N THR A 279 -42.07 53.22 0.59
CA THR A 279 -43.42 52.83 1.02
C THR A 279 -43.92 51.52 0.40
N LEU A 280 -43.11 50.86 -0.46
CA LEU A 280 -43.52 49.61 -1.10
C LEU A 280 -43.67 48.50 -0.05
N LYS A 281 -44.88 47.95 0.04
CA LYS A 281 -45.20 46.84 0.94
C LYS A 281 -44.67 45.52 0.39
N VAL A 282 -44.24 44.67 1.31
CA VAL A 282 -43.90 43.26 1.08
C VAL A 282 -45.15 42.41 1.31
N LEU A 283 -45.32 41.37 0.50
CA LEU A 283 -46.39 40.38 0.65
C LEU A 283 -45.95 39.29 1.64
N ASP A 284 -46.84 38.91 2.56
CA ASP A 284 -46.61 37.83 3.51
C ASP A 284 -47.20 36.52 2.96
N PRO A 285 -46.39 35.48 2.70
CA PRO A 285 -46.90 34.17 2.28
C PRO A 285 -47.98 33.60 3.20
N ALA A 286 -47.97 33.91 4.49
CA ALA A 286 -48.97 33.42 5.45
C ALA A 286 -50.35 34.08 5.29
N GLU A 287 -50.39 35.32 4.78
CA GLU A 287 -51.64 36.09 4.58
C GLU A 287 -52.16 35.99 3.14
N GLU A 288 -51.27 35.83 2.16
CA GLU A 288 -51.55 36.02 0.73
C GLU A 288 -51.78 34.70 -0.04
N LEU A 289 -51.37 33.54 0.51
CA LEU A 289 -51.53 32.24 -0.15
C LEU A 289 -52.89 31.59 0.18
N ASP A 290 -53.51 30.97 -0.83
CA ASP A 290 -54.62 30.05 -0.58
C ASP A 290 -54.15 28.78 0.15
N GLY A 291 -55.09 28.01 0.72
CA GLY A 291 -54.76 26.82 1.53
C GLY A 291 -54.00 25.73 0.76
N VAL A 292 -54.18 25.63 -0.55
CA VAL A 292 -53.47 24.64 -1.39
C VAL A 292 -52.04 25.07 -1.61
N SER A 293 -51.85 26.35 -1.94
CA SER A 293 -50.56 26.95 -2.26
C SER A 293 -49.69 27.11 -1.02
N ALA A 294 -50.28 27.50 0.11
CA ALA A 294 -49.60 27.52 1.40
C ALA A 294 -49.08 26.13 1.78
N SER A 295 -49.89 25.07 1.57
CA SER A 295 -49.46 23.70 1.84
C SER A 295 -48.34 23.24 0.92
N LEU A 296 -48.38 23.59 -0.37
CA LEU A 296 -47.31 23.26 -1.32
C LEU A 296 -46.01 23.98 -0.95
N HIS A 297 -46.07 25.30 -0.73
CA HIS A 297 -44.92 26.11 -0.33
C HIS A 297 -44.22 25.52 0.91
N GLN A 298 -44.97 25.26 1.99
CA GLN A 298 -44.42 24.68 3.22
C GLN A 298 -43.75 23.32 3.02
N LYS A 299 -44.33 22.45 2.18
CA LYS A 299 -43.77 21.12 1.94
C LYS A 299 -42.52 21.19 1.05
N MET A 300 -42.51 22.05 0.04
CA MET A 300 -41.33 22.28 -0.80
C MET A 300 -40.18 22.88 0.03
N GLU A 301 -40.49 23.86 0.87
CA GLU A 301 -39.53 24.45 1.80
C GLU A 301 -38.94 23.40 2.76
N TYR A 302 -39.79 22.56 3.36
CA TYR A 302 -39.36 21.47 4.23
C TYR A 302 -38.42 20.49 3.52
N LEU A 303 -38.75 20.07 2.29
CA LEU A 303 -37.93 19.15 1.51
C LEU A 303 -36.58 19.76 1.14
N ALA A 304 -36.54 21.03 0.74
CA ALA A 304 -35.31 21.75 0.44
C ALA A 304 -34.41 21.86 1.68
N LYS A 305 -34.95 22.29 2.83
CA LYS A 305 -34.21 22.40 4.10
C LYS A 305 -33.68 21.05 4.58
N LYS A 306 -34.47 19.98 4.45
CA LYS A 306 -34.04 18.62 4.81
C LYS A 306 -32.79 18.17 4.05
N ARG A 307 -32.63 18.59 2.79
CA ARG A 307 -31.46 18.26 1.95
C ARG A 307 -30.26 19.14 2.26
N GLN A 308 -30.49 20.43 2.49
CA GLN A 308 -29.42 21.38 2.77
C GLN A 308 -28.73 21.13 4.13
N GLY A 309 -29.43 20.53 5.09
CA GLY A 309 -28.90 20.26 6.42
C GLY A 309 -29.09 21.44 7.36
N LYS A 310 -28.26 21.55 8.40
CA LYS A 310 -28.32 22.66 9.35
C LYS A 310 -27.63 23.88 8.76
N SER A 311 -28.41 24.87 8.31
CA SER A 311 -27.90 26.22 8.04
C SER A 311 -28.57 27.21 9.00
N GLU A 312 -27.77 28.12 9.56
CA GLU A 312 -28.27 29.24 10.35
C GLU A 312 -28.50 30.44 9.42
N LEU A 313 -29.74 30.95 9.42
CA LEU A 313 -30.11 32.11 8.64
C LEU A 313 -29.53 33.38 9.26
N GLU A 314 -28.70 34.10 8.52
CA GLU A 314 -28.40 35.50 8.82
C GLU A 314 -29.63 36.36 8.53
N GLN A 315 -30.29 36.87 9.57
CA GLN A 315 -31.56 37.63 9.45
C GLN A 315 -31.43 38.98 8.70
N ASP A 316 -30.22 39.44 8.41
CA ASP A 316 -29.96 40.78 7.86
C ASP A 316 -29.95 40.85 6.31
N GLN A 317 -30.04 39.72 5.59
CA GLN A 317 -29.89 39.66 4.12
C GLN A 317 -31.23 39.63 3.34
N VAL A 318 -32.27 40.34 3.75
CA VAL A 318 -33.57 40.28 3.03
C VAL A 318 -33.52 41.04 1.67
N THR A 319 -33.77 40.31 0.58
CA THR A 319 -33.89 40.82 -0.80
C THR A 319 -35.36 40.87 -1.22
N ILE A 320 -35.89 42.06 -1.52
CA ILE A 320 -37.30 42.21 -1.94
C ILE A 320 -37.39 42.42 -3.45
N LEU A 321 -38.02 41.51 -4.18
CA LEU A 321 -38.28 41.63 -5.61
C LEU A 321 -39.63 42.31 -5.83
N TYR A 322 -39.65 43.42 -6.57
CA TYR A 322 -40.85 44.23 -6.78
C TYR A 322 -41.37 44.21 -8.22
N GLU A 323 -40.62 43.63 -9.17
CA GLU A 323 -40.99 43.62 -10.58
C GLU A 323 -41.03 42.17 -11.08
N GLU A 324 -42.21 41.74 -11.53
CA GLU A 324 -42.46 40.38 -12.04
C GLU A 324 -41.54 40.03 -13.22
N LYS A 325 -41.24 40.99 -14.09
CA LYS A 325 -40.32 40.79 -15.22
C LYS A 325 -38.90 40.44 -14.76
N ASN A 326 -38.39 41.13 -13.73
CA ASN A 326 -37.05 40.87 -13.22
C ASN A 326 -37.00 39.53 -12.49
N PHE A 327 -38.08 39.18 -11.80
CA PHE A 327 -38.23 37.87 -11.19
C PHE A 327 -38.29 36.74 -12.23
N ALA A 328 -39.11 36.88 -13.27
CA ALA A 328 -39.23 35.88 -14.33
C ALA A 328 -37.88 35.61 -15.00
N ARG A 329 -37.12 36.68 -15.28
CA ARG A 329 -35.77 36.57 -15.83
C ARG A 329 -34.79 35.89 -14.86
N LEU A 330 -34.79 36.29 -13.58
CA LEU A 330 -33.95 35.65 -12.56
C LEU A 330 -34.19 34.13 -12.49
N ILE A 331 -35.47 33.74 -12.51
CA ILE A 331 -35.89 32.34 -12.46
C ILE A 331 -35.50 31.56 -13.72
N GLU A 332 -35.63 32.18 -14.89
CA GLU A 332 -35.23 31.60 -16.18
C GLU A 332 -33.71 31.41 -16.23
N ASP A 333 -32.93 32.47 -15.94
CA ASP A 333 -31.47 32.45 -15.96
C ASP A 333 -30.91 31.42 -14.94
N ILE A 334 -31.47 31.33 -13.72
CA ILE A 334 -31.08 30.30 -12.74
C ILE A 334 -31.44 28.90 -13.25
N SER A 335 -32.62 28.71 -13.85
CA SER A 335 -33.03 27.40 -14.35
C SER A 335 -32.09 26.90 -15.45
N GLU A 336 -31.66 27.77 -16.36
CA GLU A 336 -30.67 27.45 -17.39
C GLU A 336 -29.30 27.06 -16.80
N LEU A 337 -28.85 27.75 -15.74
CA LEU A 337 -27.62 27.38 -15.04
C LEU A 337 -27.76 26.01 -14.35
N VAL A 338 -28.93 25.70 -13.78
CA VAL A 338 -29.21 24.38 -13.19
C VAL A 338 -29.32 23.29 -14.26
N ASP A 339 -29.83 23.59 -15.47
CA ASP A 339 -29.75 22.70 -16.63
C ASP A 339 -28.28 22.37 -16.95
N GLY A 340 -27.42 23.38 -17.05
CA GLY A 340 -25.98 23.20 -17.23
C GLY A 340 -25.34 22.33 -16.15
N LEU A 341 -25.67 22.56 -14.88
CA LEU A 341 -25.20 21.74 -13.75
C LEU A 341 -25.66 20.28 -13.85
N VAL A 342 -26.87 20.00 -14.34
CA VAL A 342 -27.37 18.63 -14.50
C VAL A 342 -26.72 17.93 -15.69
N ASP A 343 -26.50 18.65 -16.80
CA ASP A 343 -25.94 18.11 -18.03
C ASP A 343 -24.49 17.65 -17.88
N LEU A 344 -23.72 18.25 -16.97
CA LEU A 344 -22.37 17.81 -16.61
C LEU A 344 -22.34 16.40 -15.97
N PHE A 345 -23.47 15.88 -15.48
CA PHE A 345 -23.55 14.60 -14.78
C PHE A 345 -24.57 13.65 -15.43
N PRO A 346 -24.26 13.00 -16.57
CA PRO A 346 -25.18 12.02 -17.16
C PRO A 346 -25.43 10.81 -16.23
N GLY A 347 -24.49 10.48 -15.34
CA GLY A 347 -24.59 9.36 -14.41
C GLY A 347 -25.62 9.51 -13.29
N ILE A 348 -26.11 10.73 -13.02
CA ILE A 348 -27.05 10.98 -11.90
C ILE A 348 -28.52 10.95 -12.32
N GLN A 349 -28.85 10.70 -13.60
CA GLN A 349 -30.23 10.79 -14.10
C GLN A 349 -31.21 9.88 -13.34
N GLU A 350 -30.79 8.66 -13.00
CA GLU A 350 -31.64 7.74 -12.24
C GLU A 350 -31.79 8.15 -10.77
N GLU A 351 -30.76 8.75 -10.15
CA GLU A 351 -30.87 9.27 -8.78
C GLU A 351 -31.79 10.51 -8.75
N GLN A 352 -31.62 11.43 -9.71
CA GLN A 352 -32.50 12.57 -9.92
C GLN A 352 -33.96 12.14 -10.08
N ARG A 353 -34.22 11.08 -10.87
CA ARG A 353 -35.57 10.51 -11.07
C ARG A 353 -36.15 10.01 -9.75
N LYS A 354 -35.40 9.21 -8.98
CA LYS A 354 -35.85 8.69 -7.68
C LYS A 354 -36.16 9.80 -6.70
N LEU A 355 -35.25 10.77 -6.55
CA LEU A 355 -35.46 11.91 -5.66
C LEU A 355 -36.69 12.74 -6.07
N CYS A 356 -36.94 12.89 -7.37
CA CYS A 356 -38.13 13.56 -7.88
C CYS A 356 -39.43 12.78 -7.58
N GLU A 357 -39.42 11.46 -7.74
CA GLU A 357 -40.56 10.59 -7.38
C GLU A 357 -40.86 10.65 -5.88
N GLU A 358 -39.83 10.69 -5.04
CA GLU A 358 -39.93 10.88 -3.59
C GLU A 358 -40.51 12.26 -3.22
N GLU A 359 -40.11 13.32 -3.93
CA GLU A 359 -40.69 14.67 -3.75
C GLU A 359 -42.18 14.68 -4.05
N VAL A 360 -42.58 14.19 -5.22
CA VAL A 360 -44.00 14.18 -5.61
C VAL A 360 -44.82 13.35 -4.62
N SER A 361 -44.26 12.23 -4.14
CA SER A 361 -44.88 11.41 -3.09
C SER A 361 -44.97 12.14 -1.75
N GLY A 362 -43.91 12.85 -1.33
CA GLY A 362 -43.88 13.63 -0.10
C GLY A 362 -44.79 14.85 -0.13
N LEU A 363 -45.01 15.43 -1.31
CA LEU A 363 -45.91 16.54 -1.53
C LEU A 363 -47.38 16.13 -1.32
N ASN A 364 -47.71 14.82 -1.43
CA ASN A 364 -48.96 14.17 -1.00
C ASN A 364 -50.18 15.08 -1.15
N ALA A 365 -50.41 15.49 -2.39
CA ALA A 365 -51.26 16.61 -2.74
C ALA A 365 -52.54 16.09 -3.39
N ASN A 366 -53.69 16.64 -2.97
CA ASN A 366 -54.97 16.39 -3.64
C ASN A 366 -54.88 16.77 -5.14
N GLU A 367 -55.85 16.36 -5.95
CA GLU A 367 -55.83 16.57 -7.41
C GLU A 367 -55.62 18.04 -7.82
N GLY A 368 -56.14 18.98 -7.03
CA GLY A 368 -55.93 20.42 -7.22
C GLY A 368 -54.47 20.86 -7.01
N ALA A 369 -53.80 20.35 -5.97
CA ALA A 369 -52.41 20.66 -5.70
C ALA A 369 -51.44 20.02 -6.71
N LEU A 370 -51.74 18.81 -7.22
CA LEU A 370 -50.96 18.20 -8.32
C LEU A 370 -51.11 19.00 -9.61
N SER A 371 -52.32 19.50 -9.90
CA SER A 371 -52.57 20.34 -11.07
C SER A 371 -51.79 21.65 -10.99
N LEU A 372 -51.80 22.30 -9.83
CA LEU A 372 -51.02 23.52 -9.59
C LEU A 372 -49.51 23.25 -9.67
N LEU A 373 -49.02 22.17 -9.05
CA LEU A 373 -47.61 21.78 -9.09
C LEU A 373 -47.12 21.55 -10.52
N LYS A 374 -47.93 20.89 -11.35
CA LYS A 374 -47.64 20.70 -12.78
C LYS A 374 -47.48 22.04 -13.51
N GLU A 375 -48.36 22.99 -13.23
CA GLU A 375 -48.35 24.32 -13.84
C GLU A 375 -47.10 25.12 -13.44
N VAL A 376 -46.79 25.17 -12.14
CA VAL A 376 -45.62 25.94 -11.66
C VAL A 376 -44.29 25.30 -12.02
N ALA A 377 -44.25 23.96 -12.17
CA ALA A 377 -43.07 23.25 -12.65
C ALA A 377 -42.86 23.39 -14.16
N ALA A 378 -43.88 23.75 -14.93
CA ALA A 378 -43.76 23.88 -16.38
C ALA A 378 -42.75 24.98 -16.75
N GLY A 379 -41.73 24.58 -17.52
CA GLY A 379 -40.65 25.47 -17.94
C GLY A 379 -39.56 25.73 -16.90
N GLN A 380 -39.71 25.25 -15.66
CA GLN A 380 -38.71 25.42 -14.58
C GLN A 380 -38.07 24.08 -14.20
N ASP A 381 -38.87 23.02 -14.14
CA ASP A 381 -38.42 21.67 -13.86
C ASP A 381 -39.25 20.64 -14.66
N LYS A 382 -38.70 20.25 -15.80
CA LYS A 382 -39.33 19.28 -16.69
C LYS A 382 -39.50 17.91 -16.04
N LEU A 383 -38.50 17.46 -15.27
CA LEU A 383 -38.54 16.15 -14.61
C LEU A 383 -39.68 16.10 -13.59
N LEU A 384 -39.84 17.17 -12.80
CA LEU A 384 -40.94 17.30 -11.85
C LEU A 384 -42.31 17.38 -12.55
N SER A 385 -42.43 18.21 -13.59
CA SER A 385 -43.68 18.34 -14.36
C SER A 385 -44.12 17.00 -14.96
N ASP A 386 -43.19 16.26 -15.60
CA ASP A 386 -43.46 14.95 -16.20
C ASP A 386 -43.84 13.90 -15.14
N THR A 387 -43.17 13.92 -13.98
CA THR A 387 -43.45 13.00 -12.87
C THR A 387 -44.85 13.25 -12.30
N VAL A 388 -45.23 14.51 -12.10
CA VAL A 388 -46.58 14.88 -11.64
C VAL A 388 -47.64 14.45 -12.67
N VAL A 389 -47.39 14.63 -13.97
CA VAL A 389 -48.30 14.17 -15.03
C VAL A 389 -48.53 12.66 -14.95
N LYS A 390 -47.47 11.87 -14.76
CA LYS A 390 -47.58 10.41 -14.60
C LYS A 390 -48.42 10.04 -13.38
N VAL A 391 -48.21 10.73 -12.25
CA VAL A 391 -49.00 10.49 -11.02
C VAL A 391 -50.47 10.81 -11.26
N ILE A 392 -50.81 11.97 -11.82
CA ILE A 392 -52.20 12.36 -12.15
C ILE A 392 -52.86 11.28 -13.03
N GLN A 393 -52.20 10.87 -14.12
CA GLN A 393 -52.73 9.85 -15.04
C GLN A 393 -52.94 8.50 -14.35
N SER A 394 -52.01 8.10 -13.47
CA SER A 394 -52.15 6.86 -12.70
C SER A 394 -53.37 6.92 -11.77
N THR A 395 -53.60 8.04 -11.08
CA THR A 395 -54.77 8.25 -10.23
C THR A 395 -56.08 8.21 -11.01
N THR A 396 -56.13 8.77 -12.23
CA THR A 396 -57.31 8.69 -13.09
C THR A 396 -57.58 7.25 -13.56
N THR A 397 -56.53 6.47 -13.83
CA THR A 397 -56.62 5.10 -14.36
C THR A 397 -57.01 4.06 -13.29
N TYR A 398 -56.81 4.33 -12.00
CA TYR A 398 -57.22 3.43 -10.91
C TYR A 398 -58.70 3.54 -10.53
N THR A 399 -59.49 4.43 -11.14
CA THR A 399 -60.96 4.38 -11.06
C THR A 399 -61.55 3.32 -11.99
N ASN A 400 -61.05 2.09 -11.90
CA ASN A 400 -61.62 0.93 -12.60
C ASN A 400 -62.89 0.47 -11.88
N SER A 401 -63.96 1.29 -11.92
CA SER A 401 -65.29 0.81 -11.54
C SER A 401 -65.84 -0.02 -12.71
N VAL A 402 -65.93 -1.33 -12.54
CA VAL A 402 -66.65 -2.18 -13.50
C VAL A 402 -68.13 -2.11 -13.13
N VAL A 403 -68.92 -1.39 -13.91
CA VAL A 403 -70.36 -1.24 -13.70
C VAL A 403 -71.11 -2.19 -14.63
N PHE A 404 -71.84 -3.15 -14.05
CA PHE A 404 -72.76 -4.01 -14.79
C PHE A 404 -74.16 -3.40 -14.75
N SER A 405 -74.74 -3.18 -15.92
CA SER A 405 -76.15 -2.78 -16.05
C SER A 405 -76.88 -3.77 -16.98
N GLY A 406 -78.17 -3.97 -16.71
CA GLY A 406 -79.01 -4.94 -17.43
C GLY A 406 -78.92 -6.39 -16.92
N PRO A 407 -79.75 -7.30 -17.48
CA PRO A 407 -79.70 -8.72 -17.12
C PRO A 407 -78.45 -9.38 -17.69
N ASN A 408 -77.47 -9.63 -16.82
CA ASN A 408 -76.19 -10.26 -17.16
C ASN A 408 -76.05 -11.60 -16.44
N SER A 409 -75.60 -12.64 -17.15
CA SER A 409 -75.30 -13.96 -16.58
C SER A 409 -73.97 -14.50 -17.13
N GLY A 410 -73.03 -14.81 -16.25
CA GLY A 410 -71.70 -15.34 -16.59
C GLY A 410 -70.73 -15.31 -15.41
N PHE A 411 -69.54 -15.90 -15.55
CA PHE A 411 -68.45 -15.82 -14.59
C PHE A 411 -67.40 -14.80 -15.05
N GLN A 412 -66.91 -14.00 -14.11
CA GLN A 412 -65.82 -13.07 -14.38
C GLN A 412 -64.58 -13.43 -13.57
N ILE A 413 -63.43 -13.27 -14.23
CA ILE A 413 -62.12 -13.43 -13.64
C ILE A 413 -61.35 -12.16 -13.93
N GLY A 414 -61.05 -11.39 -12.89
CA GLY A 414 -60.16 -10.24 -12.94
C GLY A 414 -58.88 -10.55 -12.17
N ASN A 415 -57.72 -10.14 -12.69
CA ASN A 415 -56.46 -10.22 -11.97
C ASN A 415 -56.06 -8.82 -11.51
N ASN A 416 -55.73 -8.67 -10.23
CA ASN A 416 -55.26 -7.42 -9.64
C ASN A 416 -53.91 -7.67 -8.97
N SER A 417 -52.89 -6.92 -9.38
CA SER A 417 -51.60 -6.87 -8.69
C SER A 417 -51.51 -5.59 -7.85
N GLY A 418 -51.93 -5.68 -6.58
CA GLY A 418 -51.96 -4.55 -5.66
C GLY A 418 -52.83 -4.78 -4.42
N LYS A 419 -52.84 -3.82 -3.49
CA LYS A 419 -53.65 -3.86 -2.26
C LYS A 419 -55.03 -3.25 -2.54
N ILE A 420 -56.09 -4.04 -2.45
CA ILE A 420 -57.47 -3.57 -2.66
C ILE A 420 -58.10 -3.20 -1.31
N SER A 421 -58.73 -2.03 -1.22
CA SER A 421 -59.53 -1.60 -0.06
C SER A 421 -60.87 -0.99 -0.50
N GLY A 422 -61.88 -1.03 0.36
CA GLY A 422 -63.16 -0.36 0.11
C GLY A 422 -64.14 -1.05 -0.85
N VAL A 423 -63.96 -2.34 -1.16
CA VAL A 423 -64.89 -3.09 -2.04
C VAL A 423 -66.28 -3.19 -1.38
N ARG A 424 -67.30 -2.63 -2.03
CA ARG A 424 -68.72 -2.81 -1.67
C ARG A 424 -69.43 -3.53 -2.80
N PHE A 425 -69.95 -4.71 -2.51
CA PHE A 425 -70.93 -5.35 -3.38
C PHE A 425 -72.31 -4.84 -2.97
N GLY A 426 -72.96 -4.07 -3.85
CA GLY A 426 -74.34 -3.64 -3.64
C GLY A 426 -75.26 -4.86 -3.66
N GLY A 427 -75.82 -5.23 -2.52
CA GLY A 427 -76.88 -6.23 -2.44
C GLY A 427 -78.21 -5.60 -2.82
N SER A 428 -78.91 -6.22 -3.78
CA SER A 428 -80.32 -5.96 -4.09
C SER A 428 -81.24 -6.48 -3.00
#